data_AF-A0A931RGZ7-F1
#
_entry.id   AF-A0A931RGZ7-F1
#
_cell.length_a   1.000
_cell.length_b   1.000
_cell.length_c   1.000
_cell.angle_alpha   90.00
_cell.angle_beta   90.00
_cell.angle_gamma   90.00
#
_symmetry.space_group_name_H-M   'P 1'
#
loop_
_entity.id
_entity.type
_entity.pdbx_description
1 polymer ?
#
loop_
_entity_poly.entity_id
_entity_poly.type
_entity_poly.pdbx_seq_one_letter_code
_entity_poly.pdbx_strand_id
1 'polypeptide(L)'
;MKKLVSMFAALILGAAAAVPMVANAAVGKPFLHGVNSPSELAGKIEASLAKDPSGKTMLDSARCKKDGSCASPIHYLQALQKVNPGAHLTGVAQVPDFLRALKVVDAPAGEYWISCLKPSGKSTFQVEIHCLSRSFKAGEKAWVDPKTNVIVFASDCTNVVEKPAPPKQACVEIHFTTLAG
;
A
#
# COMPACT_ATOMS: atom_id res chain seq x y z
N MET A 1 2.37 -25.71 76.84
CA MET A 1 1.92 -26.09 75.47
C MET A 1 2.75 -25.27 74.49
N LYS A 2 3.89 -25.80 74.00
CA LYS A 2 4.11 -26.39 72.66
C LYS A 2 3.78 -25.45 71.48
N LYS A 3 4.85 -24.80 71.01
CA LYS A 3 5.29 -24.53 69.61
C LYS A 3 4.20 -24.31 68.55
N LEU A 4 4.17 -23.09 67.98
CA LEU A 4 3.63 -22.85 66.64
C LEU A 4 4.79 -22.60 65.67
N VAL A 5 4.81 -23.45 64.66
CA VAL A 5 5.85 -23.59 63.64
C VAL A 5 5.60 -22.57 62.53
N SER A 6 6.71 -21.94 62.14
CA SER A 6 6.86 -21.04 61.00
C SER A 6 6.46 -21.69 59.68
N MET A 7 5.80 -20.94 58.79
CA MET A 7 5.71 -21.29 57.37
C MET A 7 5.83 -20.01 56.54
N PHE A 8 7.03 -19.77 56.02
CA PHE A 8 7.28 -18.79 54.96
C PHE A 8 6.85 -19.40 53.62
N ALA A 9 5.79 -18.87 53.02
CA ALA A 9 5.48 -19.08 51.62
C ALA A 9 5.84 -17.78 50.88
N ALA A 10 7.01 -17.78 50.24
CA ALA A 10 7.45 -16.69 49.37
C ALA A 10 6.62 -16.74 48.07
N LEU A 11 5.69 -15.80 47.93
CA LEU A 11 4.92 -15.59 46.70
C LEU A 11 5.81 -14.79 45.73
N ILE A 12 6.46 -15.48 44.78
CA ILE A 12 7.15 -14.82 43.66
C ILE A 12 6.05 -14.32 42.71
N LEU A 13 5.71 -13.04 42.79
CA LEU A 13 4.95 -12.36 41.75
C LEU A 13 5.82 -12.25 40.49
N GLY A 14 5.74 -13.26 39.63
CA GLY A 14 6.20 -13.15 38.26
C GLY A 14 5.31 -12.16 37.52
N ALA A 15 5.74 -10.90 37.44
CA ALA A 15 5.15 -9.93 36.53
C ALA A 15 5.38 -10.43 35.10
N ALA A 16 4.34 -11.01 34.49
CA ALA A 16 4.33 -11.29 33.08
C ALA A 16 4.40 -9.93 32.36
N ALA A 17 5.58 -9.57 31.86
CA ALA A 17 5.73 -8.48 30.92
C ALA A 17 4.89 -8.83 29.70
N ALA A 18 3.70 -8.22 29.59
CA ALA A 18 2.91 -8.27 28.39
C ALA A 18 3.71 -7.54 27.31
N VAL A 19 4.49 -8.29 26.55
CA VAL A 19 5.09 -7.79 25.30
C VAL A 19 3.90 -7.46 24.41
N PRO A 20 3.67 -6.19 24.03
CA PRO A 20 2.63 -5.90 23.06
C PRO A 20 3.01 -6.63 21.77
N MET A 21 2.26 -7.69 21.44
CA MET A 21 2.30 -8.25 20.09
C MET A 21 1.84 -7.13 19.17
N VAL A 22 2.80 -6.51 18.47
CA VAL A 22 2.51 -5.64 17.35
C VAL A 22 1.84 -6.55 16.33
N ALA A 23 0.50 -6.48 16.25
CA ALA A 23 -0.22 -7.17 15.20
C ALA A 23 0.36 -6.65 13.88
N ASN A 24 1.10 -7.50 13.17
CA ASN A 24 1.50 -7.23 11.79
C ASN A 24 0.18 -7.10 11.01
N ALA A 25 -0.32 -5.87 10.89
CA ALA A 25 -1.42 -5.56 10.01
C ALA A 25 -1.09 -6.20 8.66
N ALA A 26 -1.98 -7.05 8.15
CA ALA A 26 -1.74 -7.77 6.91
C ALA A 26 -1.31 -6.76 5.84
N VAL A 27 -0.04 -6.85 5.43
CA VAL A 27 0.54 -5.95 4.42
C VAL A 27 -0.34 -6.10 3.19
N GLY A 28 -0.92 -5.00 2.73
CA GLY A 28 -1.90 -5.07 1.64
C GLY A 28 -1.26 -5.57 0.35
N LYS A 29 -2.11 -6.04 -0.56
CA LYS A 29 -1.69 -6.69 -1.80
C LYS A 29 -1.25 -5.68 -2.86
N PRO A 30 -0.28 -6.03 -3.74
CA PRO A 30 0.10 -5.19 -4.87
C PRO A 30 -1.02 -5.09 -5.91
N PHE A 31 -0.90 -4.13 -6.83
CA PHE A 31 -1.83 -4.03 -7.96
C PHE A 31 -1.53 -5.12 -9.00
N LEU A 32 -0.40 -4.99 -9.70
CA LEU A 32 0.05 -5.99 -10.67
C LEU A 32 1.57 -5.93 -10.88
N HIS A 33 2.27 -7.02 -10.54
CA HIS A 33 3.71 -7.13 -10.72
C HIS A 33 4.15 -7.34 -12.17
N GLY A 34 5.40 -6.99 -12.49
CA GLY A 34 6.07 -7.41 -13.72
C GLY A 34 5.41 -6.93 -15.01
N VAL A 35 4.82 -5.73 -14.97
CA VAL A 35 4.35 -5.01 -16.16
C VAL A 35 5.42 -4.00 -16.56
N ASN A 36 5.90 -4.08 -17.79
CA ASN A 36 7.14 -3.41 -18.19
C ASN A 36 6.89 -2.04 -18.85
N SER A 37 5.64 -1.72 -19.20
CA SER A 37 5.29 -0.44 -19.81
C SER A 37 3.84 -0.03 -19.55
N PRO A 38 3.53 1.28 -19.64
CA PRO A 38 2.15 1.76 -19.57
C PRO A 38 1.24 1.14 -20.65
N SER A 39 1.77 0.95 -21.88
CA SER A 39 1.03 0.30 -22.97
C SER A 39 0.71 -1.16 -22.69
N GLU A 40 1.62 -1.89 -22.04
CA GLU A 40 1.36 -3.28 -21.63
C GLU A 40 0.23 -3.34 -20.59
N LEU A 41 0.25 -2.44 -19.59
CA LEU A 41 -0.84 -2.39 -18.61
C LEU A 41 -2.17 -2.03 -19.28
N ALA A 42 -2.16 -1.04 -20.18
CA ALA A 42 -3.34 -0.62 -20.93
C ALA A 42 -3.98 -1.80 -21.69
N GLY A 43 -3.17 -2.59 -22.40
CA GLY A 43 -3.66 -3.77 -23.13
C GLY A 43 -4.26 -4.84 -22.22
N LYS A 44 -3.68 -5.06 -21.02
CA LYS A 44 -4.27 -5.98 -20.03
C LYS A 44 -5.62 -5.48 -19.51
N ILE A 45 -5.74 -4.18 -19.24
CA ILE A 45 -6.99 -3.57 -18.80
C ILE A 45 -8.06 -3.66 -19.90
N GLU A 46 -7.73 -3.36 -21.15
CA GLU A 46 -8.67 -3.49 -22.27
C GLU A 46 -9.15 -4.93 -22.46
N ALA A 47 -8.24 -5.89 -22.43
CA ALA A 47 -8.60 -7.30 -22.53
C ALA A 47 -9.55 -7.74 -21.40
N SER A 48 -9.42 -7.14 -20.21
CA SER A 48 -10.36 -7.35 -19.11
C SER A 48 -11.70 -6.64 -19.35
N LEU A 49 -11.68 -5.38 -19.79
CA LEU A 49 -12.89 -4.58 -20.03
C LEU A 49 -13.73 -5.12 -21.19
N ALA A 50 -13.11 -5.73 -22.19
CA ALA A 50 -13.80 -6.42 -23.28
C ALA A 50 -14.65 -7.60 -22.79
N LYS A 51 -14.29 -8.21 -21.65
CA LYS A 51 -15.02 -9.32 -21.02
C LYS A 51 -15.99 -8.84 -19.94
N ASP A 52 -15.60 -7.81 -19.19
CA ASP A 52 -16.38 -7.20 -18.12
C ASP A 52 -16.27 -5.66 -18.21
N PRO A 53 -17.22 -5.00 -18.87
CA PRO A 53 -17.23 -3.55 -19.02
C PRO A 53 -17.33 -2.78 -17.69
N SER A 54 -17.78 -3.42 -16.61
CA SER A 54 -17.83 -2.78 -15.29
C SER A 54 -16.44 -2.64 -14.64
N GLY A 55 -15.44 -3.34 -15.16
CA GLY A 55 -14.06 -3.31 -14.67
C GLY A 55 -13.87 -3.96 -13.30
N LYS A 56 -14.81 -4.80 -12.84
CA LYS A 56 -14.76 -5.44 -11.52
C LYS A 56 -13.94 -6.74 -11.55
N THR A 57 -13.85 -7.38 -12.71
CA THR A 57 -13.07 -8.59 -12.90
C THR A 57 -11.57 -8.31 -12.76
N MET A 58 -10.86 -9.16 -12.02
CA MET A 58 -9.41 -9.06 -11.85
C MET A 58 -8.70 -9.22 -13.19
N LEU A 59 -7.60 -8.50 -13.37
CA LEU A 59 -6.78 -8.57 -14.58
C LEU A 59 -6.17 -9.96 -14.77
N ASP A 60 -5.75 -10.59 -13.67
CA ASP A 60 -5.15 -11.92 -13.68
C ASP A 60 -5.44 -12.67 -12.38
N SER A 61 -6.45 -13.53 -12.41
CA SER A 61 -6.86 -14.33 -11.24
C SER A 61 -5.83 -15.39 -10.85
N ALA A 62 -5.00 -15.85 -11.79
CA ALA A 62 -3.94 -16.81 -11.52
C ALA A 62 -2.78 -16.13 -10.77
N ARG A 63 -2.39 -14.92 -11.19
CA ARG A 63 -1.39 -14.12 -10.49
C ARG A 63 -1.86 -13.65 -9.13
N CYS A 64 -3.12 -13.24 -8.99
CA CYS A 64 -3.70 -12.94 -7.67
C CYS A 64 -3.49 -14.09 -6.66
N LYS A 65 -3.63 -15.34 -7.09
CA LYS A 65 -3.36 -16.52 -6.25
C LYS A 65 -1.87 -16.77 -6.02
N LYS A 66 -1.02 -16.50 -7.02
CA LYS A 66 0.41 -16.80 -7.00
C LYS A 66 1.24 -15.77 -6.22
N ASP A 67 1.04 -14.48 -6.48
CA ASP A 67 1.87 -13.39 -5.96
C ASP A 67 1.06 -12.26 -5.31
N GLY A 68 -0.27 -12.38 -5.28
CA GLY A 68 -1.14 -11.38 -4.68
C GLY A 68 -1.50 -10.20 -5.59
N SER A 69 -1.10 -10.20 -6.86
CA SER A 69 -1.53 -9.19 -7.85
C SER A 69 -3.03 -9.29 -8.16
N CYS A 70 -3.86 -8.68 -7.31
CA CYS A 70 -5.31 -8.84 -7.35
C CYS A 70 -6.05 -7.62 -7.91
N ALA A 71 -5.38 -6.77 -8.67
CA ALA A 71 -6.02 -5.60 -9.27
C ALA A 71 -7.05 -5.96 -10.34
N SER A 72 -8.09 -5.13 -10.41
CA SER A 72 -9.07 -5.04 -11.48
C SER A 72 -9.03 -3.63 -12.06
N PRO A 73 -9.58 -3.39 -13.27
CA PRO A 73 -9.63 -2.04 -13.87
C PRO A 73 -10.21 -0.97 -12.94
N ILE A 74 -11.25 -1.29 -12.16
CA ILE A 74 -11.87 -0.33 -11.25
C ILE A 74 -10.92 0.13 -10.14
N HIS A 75 -10.00 -0.73 -9.67
CA HIS A 75 -9.00 -0.33 -8.67
C HIS A 75 -8.03 0.71 -9.23
N TYR A 76 -7.62 0.58 -10.50
CA TYR A 76 -6.80 1.59 -11.16
C TYR A 76 -7.54 2.92 -11.28
N LEU A 77 -8.80 2.92 -11.76
CA LEU A 77 -9.60 4.14 -11.82
C LEU A 77 -9.68 4.85 -10.45
N GLN A 78 -10.06 4.11 -9.41
CA GLN A 78 -10.22 4.65 -8.06
C GLN A 78 -8.92 5.26 -7.52
N ALA A 79 -7.79 4.59 -7.75
CA ALA A 79 -6.50 5.08 -7.30
C ALA A 79 -6.07 6.33 -8.08
N LEU A 80 -6.25 6.32 -9.40
CA LEU A 80 -5.92 7.45 -10.29
C LEU A 80 -6.76 8.69 -9.98
N GLN A 81 -8.06 8.53 -9.73
CA GLN A 81 -8.94 9.63 -9.33
C GLN A 81 -8.51 10.31 -8.04
N LYS A 82 -7.92 9.54 -7.10
CA LYS A 82 -7.41 10.07 -5.83
C LYS A 82 -6.08 10.83 -6.02
N VAL A 83 -5.11 10.22 -6.70
CA VAL A 83 -3.75 10.82 -6.79
C VAL A 83 -3.57 11.83 -7.91
N ASN A 84 -4.42 11.76 -8.95
CA ASN A 84 -4.34 12.62 -10.11
C ASN A 84 -5.74 13.13 -10.52
N PRO A 85 -6.41 13.91 -9.64
CA PRO A 85 -7.75 14.43 -9.93
C PRO A 85 -7.78 15.34 -11.17
N GLY A 86 -6.66 15.99 -11.52
CA GLY A 86 -6.52 16.81 -12.72
C GLY A 86 -6.55 16.03 -14.05
N ALA A 87 -6.46 14.69 -14.01
CA ALA A 87 -6.70 13.85 -15.19
C ALA A 87 -8.18 13.72 -15.54
N HIS A 88 -9.09 14.11 -14.63
CA HIS A 88 -10.55 14.10 -14.83
C HIS A 88 -11.12 12.77 -15.34
N LEU A 89 -10.53 11.65 -14.90
CA LEU A 89 -11.05 10.32 -15.22
C LEU A 89 -12.38 10.10 -14.50
N THR A 90 -13.43 9.77 -15.24
CA THR A 90 -14.79 9.53 -14.71
C THR A 90 -15.23 8.08 -14.85
N GLY A 91 -14.54 7.27 -15.66
CA GLY A 91 -14.93 5.88 -15.91
C GLY A 91 -13.78 4.96 -16.28
N VAL A 92 -13.98 3.65 -16.05
CA VAL A 92 -12.94 2.62 -16.27
C VAL A 92 -12.50 2.52 -17.73
N ALA A 93 -13.38 2.85 -18.67
CA ALA A 93 -13.10 2.85 -20.11
C ALA A 93 -12.01 3.87 -20.52
N GLN A 94 -11.77 4.91 -19.72
CA GLN A 94 -10.75 5.93 -20.02
C GLN A 94 -9.35 5.54 -19.54
N VAL A 95 -9.25 4.54 -18.66
CA VAL A 95 -7.97 4.14 -18.04
C VAL A 95 -6.93 3.69 -19.07
N PRO A 96 -7.25 2.87 -20.09
CA PRO A 96 -6.26 2.46 -21.09
C PRO A 96 -5.61 3.62 -21.83
N ASP A 97 -6.39 4.57 -22.33
CA ASP A 97 -5.87 5.72 -23.06
C ASP A 97 -5.08 6.67 -22.16
N PHE A 98 -5.53 6.85 -20.92
CA PHE A 98 -4.74 7.55 -19.92
C PHE A 98 -3.37 6.90 -19.70
N LEU A 99 -3.32 5.58 -19.54
CA LEU A 99 -2.07 4.84 -19.35
C LEU A 99 -1.12 5.01 -20.53
N ARG A 100 -1.61 4.93 -21.76
CA ARG A 100 -0.78 5.12 -22.97
C ARG A 100 -0.16 6.51 -23.06
N ALA A 101 -0.80 7.52 -22.46
CA ALA A 101 -0.28 8.89 -22.45
C ALA A 101 0.84 9.11 -21.42
N LEU A 102 1.06 8.16 -20.50
CA LEU A 102 2.08 8.30 -19.46
C LEU A 102 3.49 8.22 -20.03
N LYS A 103 4.38 9.03 -19.46
CA LYS A 103 5.82 8.98 -19.74
C LYS A 103 6.53 8.14 -18.69
N VAL A 104 7.45 7.29 -19.13
CA VAL A 104 8.35 6.56 -18.23
C VAL A 104 9.60 7.40 -18.02
N VAL A 105 9.93 7.67 -16.77
CA VAL A 105 11.10 8.48 -16.37
C VAL A 105 11.93 7.75 -15.31
N ASP A 106 13.16 8.19 -15.08
CA ASP A 106 13.90 7.80 -13.89
C ASP A 106 13.13 8.20 -12.64
N ALA A 107 13.01 7.26 -11.68
CA ALA A 107 12.28 7.56 -10.47
C ALA A 107 13.02 8.61 -9.65
N PRO A 108 12.35 9.69 -9.22
CA PRO A 108 12.98 10.72 -8.42
C PRO A 108 13.30 10.22 -7.01
N ALA A 109 14.29 10.86 -6.39
CA ALA A 109 14.60 10.64 -4.98
C ALA A 109 13.42 11.06 -4.07
N GLY A 110 13.45 10.57 -2.83
CA GLY A 110 12.45 10.87 -1.80
C GLY A 110 11.66 9.66 -1.35
N GLU A 111 10.82 9.87 -0.35
CA GLU A 111 9.90 8.86 0.19
C GLU A 111 8.48 9.15 -0.32
N TYR A 112 7.81 8.11 -0.81
CA TYR A 112 6.49 8.20 -1.44
C TYR A 112 5.54 7.22 -0.77
N TRP A 113 4.28 7.62 -0.65
CA TRP A 113 3.22 6.68 -0.34
C TRP A 113 2.99 5.78 -1.56
N ILE A 114 2.98 4.48 -1.31
CA ILE A 114 2.70 3.44 -2.28
C ILE A 114 1.36 2.82 -1.89
N SER A 115 0.43 2.83 -2.84
CA SER A 115 -0.90 2.26 -2.64
C SER A 115 -0.84 0.74 -2.54
N CYS A 116 -1.91 0.12 -2.04
CA CYS A 116 -2.12 -1.32 -2.08
C CYS A 116 -3.61 -1.66 -2.10
N LEU A 117 -3.89 -2.95 -2.22
CA LEU A 117 -5.22 -3.54 -2.17
C LEU A 117 -5.42 -4.24 -0.83
N LYS A 118 -6.26 -3.68 0.03
CA LYS A 118 -6.66 -4.31 1.29
C LYS A 118 -7.88 -5.21 1.06
N PRO A 119 -7.89 -6.47 1.53
CA PRO A 119 -9.08 -7.30 1.48
C PRO A 119 -10.23 -6.62 2.25
N SER A 120 -11.40 -6.52 1.62
CA SER A 120 -12.63 -5.98 2.23
C SER A 120 -13.77 -7.01 2.28
N GLY A 121 -13.45 -8.28 2.05
CA GLY A 121 -14.37 -9.40 1.93
C GLY A 121 -13.68 -10.61 1.31
N LYS A 122 -14.43 -11.70 1.05
CA LYS A 122 -13.85 -12.95 0.54
C LYS A 122 -13.13 -12.80 -0.80
N SER A 123 -13.60 -11.89 -1.66
CA SER A 123 -13.05 -11.68 -3.02
C SER A 123 -13.07 -10.21 -3.44
N THR A 124 -13.24 -9.29 -2.49
CA THR A 124 -13.29 -7.85 -2.75
C THR A 124 -12.09 -7.17 -2.14
N PHE A 125 -11.58 -6.17 -2.84
CA PHE A 125 -10.44 -5.38 -2.41
C PHE A 125 -10.80 -3.90 -2.41
N GLN A 126 -10.21 -3.15 -1.49
CA GLN A 126 -10.28 -1.71 -1.43
C GLN A 126 -8.90 -1.12 -1.65
N VAL A 127 -8.86 0.00 -2.37
CA VAL A 127 -7.65 0.78 -2.60
C VAL A 127 -7.31 1.59 -1.35
N GLU A 128 -6.17 1.25 -0.74
CA GLU A 128 -5.50 2.06 0.27
C GLU A 128 -4.37 2.85 -0.41
N ILE A 129 -4.42 4.18 -0.39
CA ILE A 129 -3.37 5.01 -1.01
C ILE A 129 -2.13 5.09 -0.13
N HIS A 130 -2.32 5.15 1.20
CA HIS A 130 -1.24 5.29 2.17
C HIS A 130 -0.89 3.95 2.81
N CYS A 131 -0.57 2.96 1.97
CA CYS A 131 -0.36 1.59 2.46
C CYS A 131 1.06 1.34 2.97
N LEU A 132 2.05 1.78 2.21
CA LEU A 132 3.46 1.70 2.56
C LEU A 132 4.14 3.01 2.17
N SER A 133 5.06 3.49 3.01
CA SER A 133 5.94 4.59 2.65
C SER A 133 7.33 4.04 2.35
N ARG A 134 7.87 4.33 1.17
CA ARG A 134 9.25 3.95 0.78
C ARG A 134 9.84 4.86 -0.28
N SER A 135 11.15 4.83 -0.40
CA SER A 135 11.83 5.32 -1.60
C SER A 135 11.73 4.34 -2.77
N PHE A 136 11.88 4.87 -3.97
CA PHE A 136 12.10 4.06 -5.16
C PHE A 136 13.42 3.29 -5.06
N LYS A 137 13.45 2.06 -5.57
CA LYS A 137 14.66 1.23 -5.63
C LYS A 137 15.65 1.85 -6.64
N ALA A 138 16.93 1.54 -6.48
CA ALA A 138 17.94 1.95 -7.44
C ALA A 138 17.57 1.43 -8.85
N GLY A 139 17.53 2.33 -9.83
CA GLY A 139 17.16 2.02 -11.22
C GLY A 139 15.65 1.80 -11.46
N GLU A 140 14.80 1.92 -10.44
CA GLU A 140 13.35 1.87 -10.61
C GLU A 140 12.88 3.05 -11.46
N LYS A 141 11.87 2.81 -12.30
CA LYS A 141 11.25 3.84 -13.14
C LYS A 141 9.92 4.28 -12.55
N ALA A 142 9.58 5.53 -12.80
CA ALA A 142 8.30 6.13 -12.44
C ALA A 142 7.48 6.41 -13.71
N TRP A 143 6.16 6.27 -13.63
CA TRP A 143 5.27 6.67 -14.73
C TRP A 143 4.59 7.98 -14.38
N VAL A 144 4.75 8.98 -15.25
CA VAL A 144 4.32 10.36 -15.03
C VAL A 144 3.23 10.72 -16.02
N ASP A 145 2.18 11.37 -15.52
CA ASP A 145 1.22 12.04 -16.39
C ASP A 145 1.85 13.33 -16.90
N PRO A 146 2.14 13.46 -18.22
CA PRO A 146 2.76 14.67 -18.75
C PRO A 146 1.85 15.90 -18.72
N LYS A 147 0.53 15.73 -18.54
CA LYS A 147 -0.43 16.84 -18.48
C LYS A 147 -0.45 17.50 -17.11
N THR A 148 -0.37 16.70 -16.04
CA THR A 148 -0.43 17.19 -14.64
C THR A 148 0.93 17.16 -13.94
N ASN A 149 1.95 16.55 -14.56
CA ASN A 149 3.29 16.31 -14.00
C ASN A 149 3.28 15.49 -12.68
N VAL A 150 2.20 14.74 -12.45
CA VAL A 150 2.04 13.84 -11.31
C VAL A 150 2.74 12.52 -11.61
N ILE A 151 3.50 12.01 -10.64
CA ILE A 151 3.96 10.61 -10.73
C ILE A 151 2.80 9.74 -10.28
N VAL A 152 2.44 8.80 -11.14
CA VAL A 152 1.25 8.01 -11.00
C VAL A 152 1.58 6.60 -10.54
N PHE A 153 2.64 5.98 -11.07
CA PHE A 153 2.98 4.59 -10.77
C PHE A 153 4.45 4.37 -10.45
N ALA A 154 4.69 3.37 -9.59
CA ALA A 154 5.97 2.69 -9.45
C ALA A 154 6.01 1.45 -10.37
N SER A 155 7.03 1.36 -11.23
CA SER A 155 7.06 0.35 -12.31
C SER A 155 7.11 -1.10 -11.83
N ASP A 156 7.67 -1.37 -10.64
CA ASP A 156 7.88 -2.74 -10.13
C ASP A 156 6.57 -3.52 -9.88
N CYS A 157 5.54 -2.81 -9.41
CA CYS A 157 4.28 -3.42 -8.99
C CYS A 157 3.03 -2.72 -9.54
N THR A 158 3.21 -1.70 -10.39
CA THR A 158 2.13 -0.81 -10.88
C THR A 158 1.23 -0.29 -9.75
N ASN A 159 1.78 -0.19 -8.54
CA ASN A 159 1.09 0.46 -7.45
C ASN A 159 1.08 1.96 -7.73
N VAL A 160 -0.06 2.58 -7.44
CA VAL A 160 -0.21 4.01 -7.57
C VAL A 160 0.60 4.70 -6.47
N VAL A 161 1.28 5.78 -6.82
CA VAL A 161 2.10 6.54 -5.87
C VAL A 161 1.51 7.91 -5.60
N GLU A 162 1.73 8.42 -4.39
CA GLU A 162 1.37 9.79 -4.02
C GLU A 162 2.59 10.54 -3.47
N LYS A 163 2.72 11.81 -3.87
CA LYS A 163 3.83 12.69 -3.51
C LYS A 163 3.52 13.56 -2.29
N PRO A 164 4.55 13.92 -1.50
CA PRO A 164 5.48 13.03 -0.82
C PRO A 164 4.89 12.54 0.51
N ALA A 165 5.39 11.42 1.02
CA ALA A 165 5.02 10.99 2.37
C ALA A 165 5.54 12.02 3.39
N PRO A 166 4.75 12.38 4.44
CA PRO A 166 5.27 13.17 5.54
C PRO A 166 6.50 12.46 6.12
N PRO A 167 7.58 13.19 6.47
CA PRO A 167 8.68 12.58 7.19
C PRO A 167 8.11 11.89 8.43
N LYS A 168 8.57 10.66 8.72
CA LYS A 168 8.20 9.96 9.94
C LYS A 168 8.49 10.90 11.10
N GLN A 169 7.45 11.39 11.79
CA GLN A 169 7.65 12.19 12.98
C GLN A 169 8.45 11.33 13.94
N ALA A 170 9.67 11.76 14.27
CA ALA A 170 10.40 11.16 15.36
C ALA A 170 9.51 11.31 16.60
N CYS A 171 9.07 10.20 17.18
CA CYS A 171 8.42 10.24 18.48
C CYS A 171 9.40 10.92 19.43
N VAL A 172 9.07 12.13 19.89
CA VAL A 172 9.86 12.82 20.91
C VAL A 172 9.48 12.19 22.25
N GLU A 173 10.34 11.34 22.81
CA GLU A 173 10.24 10.97 24.21
C GLU A 173 10.49 12.22 25.07
N ILE A 174 9.42 12.78 25.63
CA ILE A 174 9.52 13.83 26.64
C ILE A 174 9.77 13.14 27.98
N HIS A 175 11.01 13.13 28.43
CA HIS A 175 11.35 12.70 29.78
C HIS A 175 10.98 13.82 30.77
N PHE A 176 9.93 13.60 31.55
CA PHE A 176 9.65 14.41 32.72
C PHE A 176 10.57 13.96 33.86
N THR A 177 11.59 14.75 34.18
CA THR A 177 12.29 14.64 35.46
C THR A 177 11.49 15.38 36.51
N THR A 178 10.77 14.64 37.36
CA THR A 178 10.28 15.19 38.64
C THR A 178 11.49 15.50 39.52
N LEU A 179 11.73 16.79 39.77
CA LEU A 179 12.63 17.23 40.83
C LEU A 179 12.03 16.77 42.16
N ALA A 180 12.65 15.79 42.80
CA ALA A 180 12.36 15.46 44.19
C ALA A 180 12.85 16.62 45.06
N GLY A 181 11.91 17.25 45.78
CA GLY A 181 12.19 18.21 46.84
C GLY A 181 12.62 17.55 48.14
#